data_AF-A0ABD7JKZ8-F1
#
_entry.id   AF-A0ABD7JKZ8-F1
#
_cell.length_a   1.000
_cell.length_b   1.000
_cell.length_c   1.000
_cell.angle_alpha   90.00
_cell.angle_beta   90.00
_cell.angle_gamma   90.00
#
_symmetry.space_group_name_H-M   'P 1'
#
loop_
_entity.id
_entity.type
_entity.pdbx_description
1 polymer ?
#
loop_
_entity_poly.entity_id
_entity_poly.type
_entity_poly.pdbx_seq_one_letter_code
_entity_poly.pdbx_strand_id
1 'polypeptide(L)' 'MAWTMSSSTISAQARLENVHVAQLEENQFAPGSMLPKVEAAIAFVNGRPEGKAVITSLENLGALIESESGIIIEKG' A
#
# COMPACT_ATOMS: atom_id res chain seq x y z
N MET A 1 -29.26 8.22 19.06
CA MET A 1 -27.80 8.48 19.15
C MET A 1 -27.30 8.66 17.74
N ALA A 2 -27.07 9.91 17.33
CA ALA A 2 -26.57 10.23 16.00
C ALA A 2 -25.08 10.55 16.14
N TRP A 3 -24.23 9.72 15.55
CA TRP A 3 -22.84 10.05 15.32
C TRP A 3 -22.71 10.41 13.84
N THR A 4 -22.85 11.69 13.52
CA THR A 4 -22.35 12.23 12.27
C THR A 4 -20.87 12.54 12.51
N MET A 5 -19.97 11.62 12.15
CA MET A 5 -18.56 11.98 12.05
C MET A 5 -18.30 12.56 10.66
N SER A 6 -18.11 13.88 10.68
CA SER A 6 -17.44 14.76 9.74
C SER A 6 -17.02 14.14 8.40
N SER A 7 -17.80 14.47 7.37
CA SER A 7 -17.42 14.40 5.97
C SER A 7 -16.29 15.39 5.71
N SER A 8 -15.02 14.96 5.76
CA SER A 8 -13.89 15.64 5.13
C SER A 8 -12.66 14.71 5.11
N THR A 9 -12.01 14.61 3.93
CA THR A 9 -10.73 13.90 3.63
C THR A 9 -10.87 12.36 3.61
N ILE A 10 -10.74 11.58 2.52
CA ILE A 10 -10.10 11.72 1.20
C ILE A 10 -10.96 10.90 0.20
N SER A 11 -11.68 11.56 -0.72
CA SER A 11 -12.43 10.89 -1.80
C SER A 11 -11.60 10.77 -3.09
N ALA A 12 -10.32 10.42 -2.96
CA ALA A 12 -9.48 10.13 -4.10
C ALA A 12 -8.85 8.76 -3.86
N GLN A 13 -9.38 7.75 -4.54
CA GLN A 13 -8.69 6.49 -4.76
C GLN A 13 -7.45 6.78 -5.64
N ALA A 14 -6.44 7.43 -5.06
CA ALA A 14 -5.17 7.66 -5.75
C ALA A 14 -4.51 6.30 -5.92
N ARG A 15 -4.11 5.98 -7.16
CA ARG A 15 -3.27 4.80 -7.41
C ARG A 15 -1.97 5.04 -6.66
N LEU A 16 -1.71 4.20 -5.65
CA LEU A 16 -0.44 4.23 -4.93
C LEU A 16 0.62 3.68 -5.88
N GLU A 17 1.53 4.54 -6.30
CA GLU A 17 2.71 4.18 -7.09
C GLU A 17 3.90 4.60 -6.23
N ASN A 18 4.74 3.62 -5.83
CA ASN A 18 5.93 3.79 -4.97
C ASN A 18 5.67 4.50 -3.63
N VAL A 19 5.42 3.72 -2.58
CA VAL A 19 5.06 4.20 -1.24
C VAL A 19 6.09 3.80 -0.19
N HIS A 20 6.46 4.72 0.68
CA HIS A 20 7.26 4.39 1.86
C HIS A 20 6.37 3.89 2.99
N VAL A 21 6.92 3.05 3.88
CA VAL A 21 6.20 2.55 5.07
C VAL A 21 5.58 3.69 5.89
N ALA A 22 6.23 4.84 5.95
CA ALA A 22 5.76 6.02 6.67
C ALA A 22 4.47 6.66 6.10
N GLN A 23 4.06 6.31 4.89
CA GLN A 23 2.89 6.87 4.21
C GLN A 23 1.64 5.97 4.29
N LEU A 24 1.78 4.77 4.87
CA LEU A 24 0.71 3.77 4.95
C LEU A 24 -0.03 3.94 6.29
N GLU A 25 -1.17 4.64 6.28
CA GLU A 25 -1.97 4.88 7.49
C GLU A 25 -3.06 3.81 7.71
N GLU A 26 -3.45 3.63 8.98
CA GLU A 26 -4.57 2.78 9.37
C GLU A 26 -5.88 3.27 8.75
N ASN A 27 -6.69 2.36 8.20
CA ASN A 27 -7.96 2.60 7.49
C ASN A 27 -7.89 3.10 6.03
N GLN A 28 -6.70 3.18 5.41
CA GLN A 28 -6.59 3.45 3.96
C GLN A 28 -6.95 2.22 3.09
N PHE A 29 -6.93 1.02 3.66
CA PHE A 29 -7.09 -0.24 2.92
C PHE A 29 -8.26 -1.07 3.43
N ALA A 30 -8.97 -1.73 2.51
CA ALA A 30 -10.06 -2.62 2.87
C ALA A 30 -9.54 -3.81 3.72
N PRO A 31 -10.16 -4.09 4.89
CA PRO A 31 -9.64 -5.05 5.88
C PRO A 31 -9.63 -6.50 5.38
N GLY A 32 -10.48 -6.85 4.41
CA GLY A 32 -10.62 -8.22 3.92
C GLY A 32 -9.69 -8.63 2.79
N SER A 33 -8.91 -7.71 2.21
CA SER A 33 -8.10 -8.04 1.02
C SER A 33 -6.75 -7.34 0.97
N MET A 34 -6.75 -6.00 0.99
CA MET A 34 -5.55 -5.19 0.75
C MET A 34 -4.78 -4.94 2.04
N LEU A 35 -5.49 -4.72 3.16
CA LEU A 35 -4.85 -4.50 4.47
C LEU A 35 -3.89 -5.63 4.87
N PRO A 36 -4.26 -6.92 4.79
CA PRO A 36 -3.33 -8.00 5.15
C PRO A 36 -2.09 -8.06 4.24
N LYS A 37 -2.19 -7.60 2.99
CA LYS A 37 -1.05 -7.56 2.05
C LYS A 37 -0.08 -6.46 2.42
N VAL A 38 -0.62 -5.30 2.77
CA VAL A 38 0.16 -4.13 3.20
C VAL A 38 0.88 -4.42 4.52
N GLU A 39 0.18 -4.99 5.51
CA GLU A 39 0.78 -5.39 6.80
C GLU A 39 1.94 -6.38 6.62
N ALA A 40 1.77 -7.39 5.77
CA ALA A 40 2.81 -8.37 5.47
C ALA A 40 4.02 -7.73 4.78
N ALA A 41 3.80 -6.80 3.83
CA ALA A 41 4.87 -6.08 3.15
C ALA A 41 5.65 -5.18 4.12
N ILE A 42 4.95 -4.44 5.00
CA ILE A 42 5.57 -3.62 6.06
C ILE A 42 6.41 -4.50 6.99
N ALA A 43 5.87 -5.64 7.43
CA ALA A 43 6.60 -6.58 8.29
C ALA A 43 7.89 -7.09 7.61
N PHE A 44 7.83 -7.41 6.31
CA PHE A 44 8.98 -7.85 5.54
C PHE A 44 10.09 -6.79 5.48
N VAL A 45 9.77 -5.56 5.04
CA VAL A 45 10.79 -4.49 4.91
C VAL A 45 11.30 -4.00 6.26
N ASN A 46 10.51 -4.15 7.33
CA ASN A 46 10.99 -3.89 8.68
C ASN A 46 12.04 -4.91 9.14
N GLY A 47 11.88 -6.18 8.77
CA GLY A 47 12.87 -7.24 9.03
C GLY A 47 14.06 -7.23 8.07
N ARG A 48 13.93 -6.62 6.90
CA ARG A 48 14.96 -6.47 5.87
C ARG A 48 14.95 -5.05 5.30
N PRO A 49 15.62 -4.08 5.95
CA PRO A 49 15.61 -2.68 5.54
C PRO A 49 16.11 -2.41 4.10
N GLU A 50 16.99 -3.26 3.60
CA GLU A 50 17.50 -3.26 2.22
C GLU A 50 16.54 -3.91 1.20
N GLY A 51 15.49 -4.56 1.69
CA GLY A 51 14.50 -5.26 0.88
C GLY A 51 13.40 -4.34 0.38
N LYS A 52 12.88 -4.67 -0.81
CA LYS A 52 11.70 -4.05 -1.40
C LYS A 52 10.57 -5.07 -1.46
N ALA A 53 9.37 -4.69 -1.05
CA ALA A 53 8.17 -5.49 -1.22
C ALA A 53 7.31 -4.90 -2.33
N VAL A 54 6.76 -5.72 -3.23
CA VAL A 54 5.90 -5.23 -4.31
C VAL A 54 4.55 -5.92 -4.26
N ILE A 55 3.48 -5.11 -4.28
CA ILE A 55 2.10 -5.58 -4.44
C ILE A 55 1.62 -5.18 -5.84
N THR A 56 1.38 -6.16 -6.71
CA THR A 56 0.90 -5.96 -8.08
C THR A 56 -0.04 -7.11 -8.49
N SER A 57 -0.80 -6.94 -9.57
CA SER A 57 -1.59 -8.02 -10.17
C SER A 57 -0.77 -8.84 -11.16
N LEU A 58 -1.19 -10.08 -11.42
CA LEU A 58 -0.45 -10.99 -12.30
C LEU A 58 -0.36 -10.46 -13.73
N GLU A 59 -1.43 -9.86 -14.23
CA GLU A 59 -1.45 -9.22 -15.54
C GLU A 59 -0.50 -8.00 -15.64
N ASN A 60 -0.12 -7.40 -14.52
CA ASN A 60 0.79 -6.25 -14.47
C ASN A 60 2.26 -6.65 -14.22
N LEU A 61 2.59 -7.94 -14.20
CA LEU A 61 3.95 -8.43 -13.97
C LEU A 61 4.95 -7.94 -15.03
N GLY A 62 4.53 -7.86 -16.30
CA GLY A 62 5.39 -7.34 -17.37
C GLY A 62 5.81 -5.89 -17.12
N ALA A 63 4.83 -5.03 -16.79
CA ALA A 63 5.08 -3.62 -16.50
C ALA A 63 5.87 -3.42 -15.19
N LEU A 64 5.76 -4.34 -14.23
CA LEU A 64 6.62 -4.32 -13.05
C LEU A 64 8.09 -4.54 -13.43
N ILE A 65 8.36 -5.52 -14.28
CA ILE A 65 9.72 -5.87 -14.69
C ILE A 65 10.33 -4.78 -15.58
N GLU A 66 9.53 -4.22 -16.49
CA GLU A 66 10.00 -3.22 -17.47
C GLU A 66 10.10 -1.81 -16.90
N SER A 67 9.24 -1.45 -15.93
CA SER A 67 9.03 -0.05 -15.55
C SER A 67 8.80 0.15 -14.04
N GLU A 68 9.03 -0.86 -13.20
CA GLU A 68 8.77 -0.81 -11.75
C GLU A 68 7.31 -0.41 -11.43
N SER A 69 6.36 -0.76 -12.29
CA SER A 69 4.95 -0.42 -12.11
C SER A 69 4.29 -1.28 -11.04
N GLY A 70 3.93 -0.67 -9.91
CA GLY A 70 3.18 -1.31 -8.83
C GLY A 70 3.23 -0.54 -7.52
N ILE A 71 2.69 -1.15 -6.46
CA ILE A 71 2.83 -0.63 -5.10
C ILE A 71 4.14 -1.18 -4.56
N ILE A 72 5.22 -0.41 -4.71
CA ILE A 72 6.51 -0.73 -4.12
C ILE A 72 6.55 -0.15 -2.71
N ILE A 73 6.85 -1.01 -1.74
CA ILE A 73 6.99 -0.67 -0.32
C ILE A 73 8.46 -0.83 0.05
N GLU A 74 9.06 0.25 0.52
CA GLU A 74 10.46 0.33 0.95
C GLU A 74 10.56 1.01 2.33
N LYS A 75 11.59 0.66 3.10
CA LYS A 75 11.78 1.22 4.43
C LYS A 75 12.30 2.66 4.42
N GLY A 76 13.07 3.04 3.40
CA GLY A 76 13.70 4.36 3.26
C GLY A 76 13.52 4.92 1.86
#